data_AF-A0A975BA55-F1
#
_entry.id   AF-A0A975BA55-F1
#
_cell.length_a   1.000
_cell.length_b   1.000
_cell.length_c   1.000
_cell.angle_alpha   90.00
_cell.angle_beta   90.00
_cell.angle_gamma   90.00
#
_symmetry.space_group_name_H-M   'P 1'
#
loop_
_entity.id
_entity.type
_entity.pdbx_description
1 polymer ?
#
loop_
_entity_poly.entity_id
_entity_poly.type
_entity_poly.pdbx_seq_one_letter_code
_entity_poly.pdbx_strand_id
1 'polypeptide(L)'
;MKKQKKMMSCIQMLIMMVMPVFFCSQVLAVNLSFSPSEASFKTGDFINMDIIISGLENDDLASFDLNVNYDHTVLTFADYSLGNELGDLANFDADDWSLGDDGNGTINLSELSWLWDFSFQSDSFVLASISFLANSGNTSLQFSDVIFGNELGNPLYADMENASISVSGFEPVPEPCTIILLGIGLTGMAAFSKKSRVRRCL
;
A
#
# COMPACT_ATOMS: atom_id res chain seq x y z
N MET A 1 54.32 26.63 -36.30
CA MET A 1 54.11 26.18 -34.90
C MET A 1 52.91 26.84 -34.19
N LYS A 2 52.66 28.16 -34.30
CA LYS A 2 51.50 28.82 -33.65
C LYS A 2 50.11 28.28 -34.11
N LYS A 3 49.96 27.93 -35.39
CA LYS A 3 48.70 27.38 -35.95
C LYS A 3 48.36 25.98 -35.41
N GLN A 4 49.39 25.14 -35.20
CA GLN A 4 49.26 23.79 -34.64
C GLN A 4 48.85 23.81 -33.15
N LYS A 5 49.43 24.72 -32.35
CA LYS A 5 49.02 24.89 -30.94
C LYS A 5 47.58 25.39 -30.78
N LYS A 6 47.09 26.27 -31.67
CA LYS A 6 45.68 26.70 -31.67
C LYS A 6 44.73 25.57 -32.06
N MET A 7 45.10 24.77 -33.05
CA MET A 7 44.29 23.62 -33.50
C MET A 7 44.17 22.55 -32.40
N MET A 8 45.26 22.25 -31.69
CA MET A 8 45.28 21.29 -30.59
C MET A 8 44.49 21.80 -29.37
N SER A 9 44.52 23.11 -29.09
CA SER A 9 43.71 23.73 -28.04
C SER A 9 42.20 23.73 -28.36
N CYS A 10 41.80 23.86 -29.62
CA CYS A 10 40.40 23.73 -30.03
C CYS A 10 39.90 22.29 -29.93
N ILE A 11 40.73 21.30 -30.30
CA ILE A 11 40.40 19.88 -30.17
C ILE A 11 40.24 19.51 -28.69
N GLN A 12 41.14 19.98 -27.82
CA GLN A 12 41.06 19.70 -26.39
C GLN A 12 39.85 20.36 -25.72
N MET A 13 39.45 21.55 -26.17
CA MET A 13 38.24 22.23 -25.70
C MET A 13 36.95 21.54 -26.19
N LEU A 14 36.97 20.98 -27.41
CA LEU A 14 35.87 20.16 -27.95
C LEU A 14 35.71 18.84 -27.17
N ILE A 15 36.82 18.15 -26.85
CA ILE A 15 36.80 16.91 -26.07
C ILE A 15 36.27 17.16 -24.64
N MET A 16 36.68 18.25 -24.01
CA MET A 16 36.22 18.61 -22.65
C MET A 16 34.73 18.98 -22.59
N MET A 17 34.15 19.43 -23.71
CA MET A 17 32.74 19.81 -23.83
C MET A 17 31.81 18.63 -24.19
N VAL A 18 32.36 17.59 -24.85
CA VAL A 18 31.61 16.38 -25.24
C VAL A 18 31.61 15.31 -24.13
N MET A 19 32.63 15.30 -23.26
CA MET A 19 32.78 14.30 -22.19
C MET A 19 31.68 14.27 -21.11
N PRO A 20 30.97 15.37 -20.75
CA PRO A 20 29.89 15.31 -19.77
C PRO A 20 28.57 14.78 -20.34
N VAL A 21 28.42 14.65 -21.66
CA VAL A 21 27.14 14.27 -22.31
C VAL A 21 26.95 12.74 -22.38
N PHE A 22 27.99 11.96 -22.05
CA PHE A 22 27.99 10.50 -22.19
C PHE A 22 27.64 9.72 -20.89
N PHE A 23 27.29 10.39 -19.80
CA PHE A 23 26.92 9.75 -18.52
C PHE A 23 25.49 10.04 -18.08
N CYS A 24 24.55 10.19 -19.02
CA CYS A 24 23.13 10.05 -18.68
C CYS A 24 22.77 8.56 -18.74
N SER A 25 23.20 7.80 -17.73
CA SER A 25 22.57 6.51 -17.45
C SER A 25 21.18 6.83 -16.91
N GLN A 26 20.17 6.60 -17.73
CA GLN A 26 18.79 6.50 -17.28
C GLN A 26 18.74 5.41 -16.21
N VAL A 27 18.60 5.83 -14.94
CA VAL A 27 18.19 4.90 -13.89
C VAL A 27 16.72 4.61 -14.19
N LEU A 28 16.42 3.38 -14.60
CA LEU A 28 15.05 2.93 -14.67
C LEU A 28 14.63 2.71 -13.22
N ALA A 29 13.67 3.51 -12.76
CA ALA A 29 13.13 3.38 -11.43
C ALA A 29 12.13 2.22 -11.46
N VAL A 30 12.32 1.27 -10.56
CA VAL A 30 11.35 0.24 -10.27
C VAL A 30 10.12 0.92 -9.65
N ASN A 31 8.91 0.38 -9.80
CA ASN A 31 7.72 0.94 -9.16
C ASN A 31 7.27 0.03 -8.02
N LEU A 32 7.05 0.63 -6.85
CA LEU A 32 6.53 0.01 -5.65
C LEU A 32 5.13 0.57 -5.35
N SER A 33 4.13 -0.30 -5.32
CA SER A 33 2.73 0.11 -5.19
C SER A 33 1.95 -0.81 -4.25
N PHE A 34 0.79 -0.33 -3.81
CA PHE A 34 -0.19 -1.15 -3.11
C PHE A 34 -1.33 -1.58 -4.05
N SER A 35 -1.84 -2.79 -3.86
CA SER A 35 -3.06 -3.29 -4.50
C SER A 35 -4.03 -3.82 -3.44
N PRO A 36 -5.26 -3.29 -3.38
CA PRO A 36 -5.79 -2.16 -4.16
C PRO A 36 -5.13 -0.82 -3.77
N SER A 37 -5.01 0.12 -4.71
CA SER A 37 -4.48 1.46 -4.42
C SER A 37 -5.49 2.39 -3.74
N GLU A 38 -6.79 2.14 -3.96
CA GLU A 38 -7.90 2.81 -3.28
C GLU A 38 -8.99 1.80 -2.95
N ALA A 39 -9.45 1.79 -1.70
CA ALA A 39 -10.52 0.89 -1.29
C ALA A 39 -11.38 1.44 -0.12
N SER A 40 -12.62 0.97 -0.08
CA SER A 40 -13.58 1.31 0.98
C SER A 40 -14.05 0.06 1.73
N PHE A 41 -13.92 0.06 3.05
CA PHE A 41 -14.29 -1.05 3.93
C PHE A 41 -15.25 -0.60 5.04
N LYS A 42 -15.73 -1.56 5.82
CA LYS A 42 -16.52 -1.32 7.03
C LYS A 42 -15.71 -1.66 8.27
N THR A 43 -16.06 -1.03 9.38
CA THR A 43 -15.53 -1.44 10.69
C THR A 43 -15.71 -2.93 10.93
N GLY A 44 -14.63 -3.60 11.32
CA GLY A 44 -14.56 -5.03 11.60
C GLY A 44 -14.16 -5.90 10.41
N ASP A 45 -14.01 -5.33 9.21
CA ASP A 45 -13.52 -6.08 8.05
C ASP A 45 -12.03 -6.40 8.18
N PHE A 46 -11.61 -7.56 7.66
CA PHE A 46 -10.20 -7.82 7.38
C PHE A 46 -9.86 -7.29 5.99
N ILE A 47 -8.82 -6.46 5.92
CA ILE A 47 -8.31 -5.83 4.71
C ILE A 47 -6.97 -6.49 4.37
N ASN A 48 -6.85 -7.02 3.15
CA ASN A 48 -5.59 -7.53 2.63
C ASN A 48 -5.06 -6.55 1.58
N MET A 49 -3.82 -6.14 1.74
CA MET A 49 -3.12 -5.20 0.87
C MET A 49 -1.85 -5.87 0.35
N ASP A 50 -1.76 -6.03 -0.96
CA ASP A 50 -0.55 -6.54 -1.60
C ASP A 50 0.40 -5.38 -1.88
N ILE A 51 1.68 -5.59 -1.61
CA ILE A 51 2.79 -4.73 -2.02
C ILE A 51 3.36 -5.33 -3.29
N ILE A 52 3.28 -4.57 -4.37
CA ILE A 52 3.69 -5.02 -5.71
C ILE A 52 4.90 -4.24 -6.14
N ILE A 53 5.92 -4.97 -6.58
CA ILE A 53 7.06 -4.42 -7.32
C ILE A 53 6.84 -4.64 -8.82
N SER A 54 7.28 -3.69 -9.64
CA SER A 54 7.14 -3.78 -11.10
C SER A 54 8.20 -2.96 -11.83
N GLY A 55 8.47 -3.29 -13.10
CA GLY A 55 9.44 -2.56 -13.92
C GLY A 55 10.89 -2.90 -13.57
N LEU A 56 11.14 -4.15 -13.17
CA LEU A 56 12.48 -4.67 -12.94
C LEU A 56 13.26 -4.85 -14.26
N GLU A 57 12.56 -5.10 -15.36
CA GLU A 57 13.08 -5.34 -16.71
C GLU A 57 14.20 -6.39 -16.79
N ASN A 58 15.46 -5.98 -16.57
CA ASN A 58 16.65 -6.81 -16.64
C ASN A 58 17.42 -6.89 -15.30
N ASP A 59 16.96 -6.19 -14.28
CA ASP A 59 17.49 -6.28 -12.92
C ASP A 59 16.70 -7.32 -12.14
N ASP A 60 17.38 -8.11 -11.31
CA ASP A 60 16.74 -9.08 -10.42
C ASP A 60 16.74 -8.51 -9.00
N LEU A 61 15.60 -8.52 -8.31
CA LEU A 61 15.53 -8.16 -6.90
C LEU A 61 15.97 -9.36 -6.04
N ALA A 62 17.03 -9.18 -5.25
CA ALA A 62 17.56 -10.21 -4.36
C ALA A 62 17.36 -9.89 -2.87
N SER A 63 17.08 -8.63 -2.53
CA SER A 63 16.81 -8.24 -1.15
C SER A 63 15.97 -6.97 -1.06
N PHE A 64 15.19 -6.87 0.01
CA PHE A 64 14.55 -5.62 0.38
C PHE A 64 14.50 -5.41 1.89
N ASP A 65 14.44 -4.14 2.28
CA ASP A 65 14.07 -3.65 3.61
C ASP A 65 13.20 -2.41 3.39
N LEU A 66 12.00 -2.40 3.94
CA LEU A 66 11.07 -1.28 3.80
C LEU A 66 10.16 -1.15 5.02
N ASN A 67 9.66 0.07 5.19
CA ASN A 67 8.64 0.39 6.17
C ASN A 67 7.32 0.76 5.48
N VAL A 68 6.21 0.28 6.04
CA VAL A 68 4.85 0.70 5.69
C VAL A 68 4.26 1.46 6.87
N ASN A 69 3.98 2.73 6.65
CA ASN A 69 3.37 3.60 7.65
C ASN A 69 1.84 3.66 7.44
N TYR A 70 1.11 3.59 8.55
CA TYR A 70 -0.34 3.61 8.59
C TYR A 70 -0.86 4.30 9.87
N ASP A 71 -2.12 4.74 9.86
CA ASP A 71 -2.76 5.23 11.08
C ASP A 71 -3.30 4.05 11.91
N HIS A 72 -2.60 3.72 12.99
CA HIS A 72 -2.95 2.62 13.89
C HIS A 72 -4.27 2.84 14.67
N THR A 73 -4.87 4.03 14.60
CA THR A 73 -6.21 4.30 15.15
C THR A 73 -7.32 3.90 14.16
N VAL A 74 -7.01 3.89 12.86
CA VAL A 74 -7.96 3.54 11.78
C VAL A 74 -7.83 2.07 11.37
N LEU A 75 -6.61 1.54 11.36
CA LEU A 75 -6.30 0.14 11.04
C LEU A 75 -5.53 -0.49 12.18
N THR A 76 -5.69 -1.79 12.39
CA THR A 76 -4.87 -2.55 13.33
C THR A 76 -4.16 -3.64 12.55
N PHE A 77 -2.83 -3.68 12.62
CA PHE A 77 -2.04 -4.74 12.00
C PHE A 77 -2.49 -6.10 12.52
N ALA A 78 -2.71 -7.05 11.61
CA ALA A 78 -3.11 -8.42 11.94
C ALA A 78 -2.00 -9.41 11.62
N ASP A 79 -1.47 -9.38 10.39
CA ASP A 79 -0.43 -10.31 9.93
C ASP A 79 0.27 -9.80 8.66
N TYR A 80 1.38 -10.42 8.28
CA TYR A 80 1.98 -10.28 6.95
C TYR A 80 2.41 -11.64 6.39
N SER A 81 2.58 -11.71 5.07
CA SER A 81 3.24 -12.82 4.39
C SER A 81 4.16 -12.29 3.30
N LEU A 82 5.32 -12.91 3.14
CA LEU A 82 6.25 -12.62 2.06
C LEU A 82 5.89 -13.41 0.79
N GLY A 83 6.22 -12.85 -0.38
CA GLY A 83 6.14 -13.54 -1.66
C GLY A 83 7.21 -14.64 -1.77
N ASN A 84 7.20 -15.38 -2.88
CA ASN A 84 8.14 -16.50 -3.10
C ASN A 84 9.18 -16.21 -4.20
N GLU A 85 9.18 -15.00 -4.76
CA GLU A 85 10.03 -14.63 -5.91
C GLU A 85 11.49 -14.35 -5.51
N LEU A 86 11.75 -14.23 -4.20
CA LEU A 86 13.10 -14.17 -3.62
C LEU A 86 13.55 -15.55 -3.09
N GLY A 87 12.68 -16.56 -3.12
CA GLY A 87 12.97 -17.91 -2.66
C GLY A 87 11.89 -18.48 -1.75
N ASP A 88 12.07 -19.73 -1.35
CA ASP A 88 11.20 -20.41 -0.40
C ASP A 88 11.85 -20.40 0.99
N LEU A 89 11.23 -19.65 1.92
CA LEU A 89 11.64 -19.57 3.32
C LEU A 89 11.70 -20.96 4.00
N ALA A 90 10.83 -21.90 3.62
CA ALA A 90 10.83 -23.24 4.19
C ALA A 90 11.99 -24.12 3.69
N ASN A 91 12.54 -23.81 2.52
CA ASN A 91 13.71 -24.49 1.96
C ASN A 91 15.03 -23.79 2.29
N PHE A 92 15.00 -22.67 3.03
CA PHE A 92 16.15 -21.81 3.34
C PHE A 92 16.80 -21.19 2.10
N ASP A 93 15.99 -20.96 1.05
CA ASP A 93 16.42 -20.24 -0.15
C ASP A 93 16.32 -18.71 0.03
N ALA A 94 15.63 -18.27 1.08
CA ALA A 94 15.53 -16.89 1.54
C ALA A 94 15.42 -16.84 3.08
N ASP A 95 15.74 -15.70 3.68
CA ASP A 95 15.52 -15.41 5.10
C ASP A 95 14.59 -14.21 5.29
N ASP A 96 13.61 -14.35 6.18
CA ASP A 96 12.76 -13.26 6.66
C ASP A 96 13.45 -12.54 7.83
N TRP A 97 13.81 -11.28 7.60
CA TRP A 97 14.44 -10.40 8.59
C TRP A 97 13.50 -9.27 9.05
N SER A 98 12.20 -9.37 8.71
CA SER A 98 11.18 -8.40 9.07
C SER A 98 11.07 -8.24 10.58
N LEU A 99 10.95 -6.99 11.04
CA LEU A 99 10.61 -6.72 12.44
C LEU A 99 9.09 -6.79 12.72
N GLY A 100 8.27 -6.79 11.67
CA GLY A 100 6.81 -6.76 11.79
C GLY A 100 6.31 -5.39 12.27
N ASP A 101 5.25 -5.38 13.07
CA ASP A 101 4.68 -4.15 13.65
C ASP A 101 5.55 -3.61 14.79
N ASP A 102 6.08 -2.39 14.63
CA ASP A 102 6.90 -1.71 15.64
C ASP A 102 6.06 -1.13 16.80
N GLY A 103 4.72 -1.12 16.65
CA GLY A 103 3.76 -0.69 17.66
C GLY A 103 3.29 0.76 17.54
N ASN A 104 3.75 1.53 16.55
CA ASN A 104 3.38 2.95 16.38
C ASN A 104 2.83 3.30 14.99
N GLY A 105 2.20 2.34 14.29
CA GLY A 105 1.71 2.57 12.93
C GLY A 105 2.80 2.42 11.87
N THR A 106 3.82 1.61 12.15
CA THR A 106 4.88 1.25 11.19
C THR A 106 5.07 -0.25 11.19
N ILE A 107 5.02 -0.85 10.01
CA ILE A 107 5.34 -2.27 9.79
C ILE A 107 6.63 -2.31 9.00
N ASN A 108 7.64 -2.99 9.53
CA ASN A 108 8.87 -3.27 8.81
C ASN A 108 8.79 -4.65 8.16
N LEU A 109 9.15 -4.71 6.88
CA LEU A 109 9.26 -5.93 6.11
C LEU A 109 10.66 -6.00 5.49
N SER A 110 11.33 -7.12 5.66
CA SER A 110 12.65 -7.34 5.08
C SER A 110 12.87 -8.80 4.72
N GLU A 111 13.45 -9.03 3.55
CA GLU A 111 13.79 -10.34 3.05
C GLU A 111 15.13 -10.31 2.32
N LEU A 112 15.92 -11.37 2.50
CA LEU A 112 17.17 -11.60 1.80
C LEU A 112 17.12 -12.96 1.09
N SER A 113 17.35 -12.98 -0.21
CA SER A 113 17.49 -14.20 -0.99
C SER A 113 18.90 -14.78 -0.90
N TRP A 114 18.98 -16.11 -0.85
CA TRP A 114 20.21 -16.90 -0.99
C TRP A 114 20.36 -17.56 -2.37
N LEU A 115 19.41 -17.32 -3.27
CA LEU A 115 19.43 -17.87 -4.63
C LEU A 115 20.57 -17.26 -5.45
N TRP A 116 21.09 -18.04 -6.40
CA TRP A 116 22.12 -17.61 -7.36
C TRP A 116 21.58 -17.39 -8.77
N ASP A 117 20.31 -17.75 -8.99
CA ASP A 117 19.64 -17.67 -10.27
C ASP A 117 18.24 -17.10 -10.04
N PHE A 118 17.97 -15.94 -10.63
CA PHE A 118 16.69 -15.24 -10.59
C PHE A 118 15.99 -15.27 -11.96
N SER A 119 16.41 -16.15 -12.88
CA SER A 119 15.81 -16.25 -14.22
C SER A 119 14.31 -16.63 -14.23
N PHE A 120 13.78 -17.05 -13.09
CA PHE A 120 12.36 -17.30 -12.89
C PHE A 120 11.58 -16.06 -12.42
N GLN A 121 12.28 -15.03 -11.92
CA GLN A 121 11.69 -13.84 -11.33
C GLN A 121 10.93 -13.06 -12.40
N SER A 122 9.67 -12.75 -12.10
CA SER A 122 8.83 -11.96 -13.00
C SER A 122 9.22 -10.48 -12.96
N ASP A 123 9.01 -9.74 -14.06
CA ASP A 123 9.19 -8.27 -14.10
C ASP A 123 8.32 -7.53 -13.07
N SER A 124 7.19 -8.14 -12.70
CA SER A 124 6.30 -7.65 -11.65
C SER A 124 5.73 -8.81 -10.84
N PHE A 125 5.71 -8.63 -9.52
CA PHE A 125 5.19 -9.61 -8.58
C PHE A 125 4.82 -8.99 -7.23
N VAL A 126 4.12 -9.78 -6.41
CA VAL A 126 3.81 -9.41 -5.02
C VAL A 126 5.02 -9.69 -4.14
N LEU A 127 5.60 -8.63 -3.57
CA LEU A 127 6.67 -8.73 -2.59
C LEU A 127 6.18 -9.27 -1.26
N ALA A 128 5.06 -8.72 -0.79
CA ALA A 128 4.46 -9.07 0.47
C ALA A 128 2.98 -8.72 0.48
N SER A 129 2.21 -9.38 1.33
CA SER A 129 0.81 -9.04 1.62
C SER A 129 0.69 -8.69 3.10
N ILE A 130 0.02 -7.58 3.40
CA ILE A 130 -0.26 -7.13 4.76
C ILE A 130 -1.76 -7.24 5.02
N SER A 131 -2.11 -7.82 6.16
CA SER A 131 -3.47 -7.93 6.64
C SER A 131 -3.72 -6.95 7.78
N PHE A 132 -4.83 -6.21 7.71
CA PHE A 132 -5.29 -5.30 8.73
C PHE A 132 -6.71 -5.64 9.20
N LEU A 133 -7.02 -5.35 10.45
CA LEU A 133 -8.39 -5.21 10.93
C LEU A 133 -8.83 -3.75 10.84
N ALA A 134 -9.97 -3.52 10.18
CA ALA A 134 -10.53 -2.19 9.98
C ALA A 134 -11.25 -1.66 11.24
N ASN A 135 -10.86 -0.48 11.72
CA ASN A 135 -11.57 0.24 12.77
C ASN A 135 -12.54 1.25 12.14
N SER A 136 -12.24 2.55 12.16
CA SER A 136 -13.09 3.57 11.53
C SER A 136 -12.28 4.82 11.19
N GLY A 137 -12.57 5.45 10.06
CA GLY A 137 -11.89 6.66 9.61
C GLY A 137 -11.23 6.48 8.25
N ASN A 138 -10.48 7.49 7.82
CA ASN A 138 -9.72 7.45 6.57
C ASN A 138 -8.23 7.48 6.89
N THR A 139 -7.46 6.68 6.17
CA THR A 139 -6.00 6.63 6.31
C THR A 139 -5.34 6.41 4.96
N SER A 140 -4.03 6.63 4.89
CA SER A 140 -3.20 6.28 3.75
C SER A 140 -2.10 5.32 4.19
N LEU A 141 -1.76 4.38 3.32
CA LEU A 141 -0.56 3.58 3.46
C LEU A 141 0.57 4.24 2.68
N GLN A 142 1.71 4.38 3.32
CA GLN A 142 2.87 5.07 2.74
C GLN A 142 4.12 4.23 2.96
N PHE A 143 4.99 4.21 1.95
CA PHE A 143 6.30 3.60 2.06
C PHE A 143 7.30 4.58 2.69
N SER A 144 8.21 4.07 3.52
CA SER A 144 9.38 4.79 4.00
C SER A 144 10.58 3.84 4.12
N ASP A 145 11.78 4.42 4.22
CA ASP A 145 13.05 3.69 4.39
C ASP A 145 13.24 2.51 3.42
N VAL A 146 12.82 2.68 2.15
CA VAL A 146 12.91 1.62 1.14
C VAL A 146 14.34 1.45 0.66
N ILE A 147 14.86 0.24 0.85
CA ILE A 147 16.18 -0.20 0.40
C ILE A 147 16.01 -1.49 -0.38
N PHE A 148 16.33 -1.46 -1.67
CA PHE A 148 16.34 -2.63 -2.54
C PHE A 148 17.76 -2.95 -3.00
N GLY A 149 18.09 -4.24 -3.04
CA GLY A 149 19.36 -4.74 -3.53
C GLY A 149 19.15 -5.77 -4.62
N ASN A 150 19.86 -5.61 -5.73
CA ASN A 150 19.86 -6.59 -6.80
C ASN A 150 20.73 -7.82 -6.47
N GLU A 151 20.79 -8.80 -7.36
CA GLU A 151 21.56 -10.04 -7.23
C GLU A 151 23.07 -9.86 -7.03
N LEU A 152 23.60 -8.70 -7.40
CA LEU A 152 25.00 -8.31 -7.19
C LEU A 152 25.20 -7.41 -5.95
N GLY A 153 24.12 -7.11 -5.22
CA GLY A 153 24.09 -6.19 -4.08
C GLY A 153 24.15 -4.71 -4.48
N ASN A 154 23.89 -4.37 -5.75
CA ASN A 154 23.75 -2.98 -6.17
C ASN A 154 22.39 -2.43 -5.76
N PRO A 155 22.30 -1.16 -5.35
CA PRO A 155 21.03 -0.57 -4.96
C PRO A 155 20.10 -0.40 -6.16
N LEU A 156 18.83 -0.78 -6.00
CA LEU A 156 17.75 -0.43 -6.90
C LEU A 156 16.94 0.73 -6.28
N TYR A 157 16.49 1.65 -7.12
CA TYR A 157 15.69 2.79 -6.68
C TYR A 157 14.26 2.60 -7.14
N ALA A 158 13.32 2.88 -6.24
CA ALA A 158 11.90 2.73 -6.50
C ALA A 158 11.16 4.07 -6.46
N ASP A 159 10.27 4.28 -7.43
CA ASP A 159 9.19 5.23 -7.32
C ASP A 159 8.06 4.59 -6.51
N MET A 160 7.50 5.33 -5.55
CA MET A 160 6.56 4.81 -4.56
C MET A 160 5.16 5.38 -4.78
N GLU A 161 4.18 4.49 -4.89
CA GLU A 161 2.76 4.83 -5.01
C GLU A 161 2.01 4.46 -3.73
N ASN A 162 1.55 5.50 -3.02
CA ASN A 162 0.81 5.34 -1.77
C ASN A 162 -0.63 4.86 -2.00
N ALA A 163 -1.22 4.21 -0.99
CA ALA A 163 -2.62 3.78 -1.02
C ALA A 163 -3.51 4.72 -0.19
N SER A 164 -4.80 4.78 -0.53
CA SER A 164 -5.82 5.41 0.32
C SER A 164 -6.90 4.41 0.73
N ILE A 165 -7.25 4.41 2.02
CA ILE A 165 -8.22 3.50 2.61
C ILE A 165 -9.27 4.32 3.35
N SER A 166 -10.54 4.07 3.03
CA SER A 166 -11.67 4.64 3.76
C SER A 166 -12.44 3.54 4.49
N VAL A 167 -12.55 3.67 5.81
CA VAL A 167 -13.30 2.74 6.65
C VAL A 167 -14.54 3.45 7.16
N SER A 168 -15.67 3.10 6.57
CA SER A 168 -16.98 3.56 7.03
C SER A 168 -17.32 2.94 8.38
N GLY A 169 -17.74 3.80 9.32
CA GLY A 169 -18.23 3.38 10.62
C GLY A 169 -19.58 2.65 10.49
N PHE A 170 -20.06 2.14 11.62
CA PHE A 170 -21.47 1.75 11.70
C PHE A 170 -22.34 2.97 11.52
N GLU A 171 -22.93 3.13 10.34
CA GLU A 171 -24.01 4.09 10.14
C GLU A 171 -25.17 3.69 11.06
N PRO A 172 -25.60 4.55 12.01
CA PRO A 172 -26.76 4.25 12.82
C PRO A 172 -27.95 4.10 11.87
N VAL A 173 -28.50 2.88 11.79
CA VAL A 173 -29.73 2.63 11.04
C VAL A 173 -30.77 3.60 11.58
N PRO A 174 -31.39 4.45 10.73
CA PRO A 174 -32.41 5.38 11.18
C PRO A 174 -33.45 4.60 11.97
N GLU A 175 -33.59 4.92 13.26
CA GLU A 175 -34.58 4.26 14.09
C GLU A 175 -35.92 4.35 13.35
N PRO A 176 -36.62 3.24 13.11
CA PRO A 176 -37.86 3.30 12.38
C PRO A 176 -38.79 4.27 13.11
N CYS A 177 -39.63 5.00 12.37
CA CYS A 177 -40.64 5.91 12.92
C CYS A 177 -41.73 5.17 13.73
N THR A 178 -41.43 3.99 14.29
CA THR A 178 -42.30 3.16 15.15
C THR A 178 -42.83 3.94 16.33
N ILE A 179 -42.07 4.88 16.91
CA ILE A 179 -42.59 5.75 17.98
C ILE A 179 -43.73 6.64 17.46
N ILE A 180 -43.56 7.23 16.28
CA ILE A 180 -44.58 8.06 15.64
C ILE A 180 -45.79 7.22 15.24
N LEU A 181 -45.56 6.04 14.65
CA LEU A 181 -46.62 5.12 14.24
C LEU A 181 -47.42 4.59 15.44
N LEU A 182 -46.72 4.24 16.53
CA LEU A 182 -47.32 3.79 17.78
C LEU A 182 -48.12 4.93 18.43
N GLY A 183 -47.58 6.16 18.43
CA GLY A 183 -48.27 7.35 18.91
C GLY A 183 -49.56 7.66 18.14
N ILE A 184 -49.51 7.59 16.81
CA ILE A 184 -50.69 7.77 15.94
C ILE A 184 -51.69 6.62 16.12
N GLY A 185 -51.22 5.38 16.28
CA GLY A 185 -52.08 4.23 16.54
C GLY A 185 -52.85 4.35 17.86
N LEU A 186 -52.17 4.74 18.95
CA LEU A 186 -52.79 4.93 20.26
C LEU A 186 -53.78 6.09 20.29
N THR A 187 -53.43 7.22 19.67
CA THR A 187 -54.33 8.37 19.55
C THR A 187 -55.54 8.08 18.67
N GLY A 188 -55.36 7.35 17.55
CA GLY A 188 -56.43 6.86 16.71
C GLY A 188 -57.40 5.96 17.46
N MET A 189 -56.91 4.93 18.17
CA MET A 189 -57.74 4.04 18.98
C MET A 189 -58.49 4.78 20.09
N ALA A 190 -57.84 5.72 20.78
CA ALA A 190 -58.48 6.53 21.81
C ALA A 190 -59.63 7.37 21.24
N ALA A 191 -59.47 7.98 20.07
CA ALA A 191 -60.52 8.74 19.39
C ALA A 191 -61.70 7.85 18.94
N PHE A 192 -61.41 6.66 18.39
CA PHE A 192 -62.45 5.69 18.00
C PHE A 192 -63.22 5.12 19.20
N SER A 193 -62.54 4.88 20.33
CA SER A 193 -63.18 4.38 21.56
C SER A 193 -64.14 5.38 22.21
N LYS A 194 -63.90 6.69 22.07
CA LYS A 194 -64.81 7.75 22.56
C LYS A 194 -66.08 7.85 21.70
N LYS A 195 -65.96 7.71 20.38
CA LYS A 195 -67.10 7.79 19.45
C LYS A 195 -68.08 6.62 19.58
N SER A 196 -67.59 5.42 19.91
CA SER A 196 -68.44 4.24 20.10
C SER A 196 -69.26 4.26 21.41
N ARG A 197 -68.78 4.94 22.46
CA ARG A 197 -69.52 5.12 23.72
C ARG A 197 -70.69 6.10 23.59
N VAL A 198 -70.52 7.18 22.81
CA VAL A 198 -71.58 8.19 22.59
C VAL A 198 -72.77 7.62 21.80
N ARG A 199 -72.55 6.61 20.94
CA ARG A 199 -73.61 5.98 20.14
C ARG A 199 -74.44 4.91 20.88
N ARG A 200 -74.10 4.53 22.11
CA ARG A 200 -74.89 3.56 22.91
C ARG A 200 -75.94 4.19 23.83
N CYS A 201 -76.03 5.53 23.87
CA CYS A 201 -77.00 6.25 24.70
C CYS A 201 -78.14 6.91 23.88
N LEU A 202 -78.36 6.45 22.64
CA LEU A 202 -79.54 6.71 21.84
C LEU A 202 -80.17 5.37 21.45
#